data_AF-A0AAW6WEM5-F1
#
_entry.id   AF-A0AAW6WEM5-F1
#
_cell.length_a   1.000
_cell.length_b   1.000
_cell.length_c   1.000
_cell.angle_alpha   90.00
_cell.angle_beta   90.00
_cell.angle_gamma   90.00
#
_symmetry.space_group_name_H-M   'P 1'
#
loop_
_entity.id
_entity.type
_entity.pdbx_description
1 polymer ?
#
loop_
_entity_poly.entity_id
_entity_poly.type
_entity_poly.pdbx_seq_one_letter_code
_entity_poly.pdbx_strand_id
1 'polypeptide(L)'
;IEASDGILYVKNKKLFYRPRNLTINHAFSFNRTNIITSLEEIEKEVLQNGIRLVYDRYEKLDNQVVFNLQKKIITEPNTNPDTEVPTMRISFITSAVSNPALTKATGYYFTTDDPSSKVDITLEENVHYKKVSWKETGAEVKFYNPLPYKLYVDNFEIKGVPLSMYSDNEVNVMFPNVLEKHQENFITSSKNKFIQTSEQAKFLAKKAMRRGVVNHAEYQFKTPFLHQIEVGGVYGLDLEDIHTVIEITNISINLRPGVFRMDIQGISVKEELGSVKITSKLSGNPKESYIDLRPVEEELKKQNGELKKLDRDVRSKLHKMNKVPTENVEENDIWLNPDTNEWKKFYNGVWNPISEKEILPSMKMYNSLDGNVIKLQGTADKVGAYLVNGGEKFGSSNGELAHVTFDKLGQFEAENPNNRVALNIKDPANPSQVNSQILLGVTDVKDEKWKDVIFALGDEASPNRFIFRNGSLQQTVNGEELSEKLSNVDRNISNLAQADSENK
;
A
#
# COMPACT_ATOMS: atom_id res chain seq x y z
N ILE A 1 3.37 -6.47 5.58
CA ILE A 1 4.04 -7.60 4.90
C ILE A 1 5.51 -7.32 4.91
N GLU A 2 6.12 -7.71 6.02
CA GLU A 2 7.56 -7.87 6.01
C GLU A 2 7.86 -9.23 5.40
N ALA A 3 8.73 -9.22 4.40
CA ALA A 3 9.39 -10.44 3.98
C ALA A 3 10.48 -10.73 5.00
N SER A 4 10.25 -11.72 5.86
CA SER A 4 11.37 -12.37 6.56
C SER A 4 12.35 -12.83 5.47
N ASP A 5 13.54 -12.23 5.46
CA ASP A 5 14.68 -12.62 4.63
C ASP A 5 14.63 -12.30 3.13
N GLY A 6 13.73 -11.42 2.68
CA GLY A 6 13.69 -10.99 1.28
C GLY A 6 13.15 -9.59 1.05
N ILE A 7 13.11 -9.22 -0.22
CA ILE A 7 12.52 -8.01 -0.77
C ILE A 7 11.30 -8.47 -1.57
N LEU A 8 10.12 -8.05 -1.15
CA LEU A 8 8.92 -8.23 -1.96
C LEU A 8 8.88 -7.14 -3.03
N TYR A 9 8.67 -7.53 -4.28
CA TYR A 9 8.60 -6.62 -5.42
C TYR A 9 7.48 -7.05 -6.35
N VAL A 10 6.85 -6.13 -7.07
CA VAL A 10 5.70 -6.44 -7.94
C VAL A 10 6.14 -6.41 -9.40
N LYS A 11 5.83 -7.47 -10.15
CA LYS A 11 6.08 -7.56 -11.61
C LYS A 11 4.79 -8.04 -12.29
N ASN A 12 4.39 -7.48 -13.43
CA ASN A 12 3.19 -7.91 -14.17
C ASN A 12 1.90 -8.07 -13.34
N LYS A 13 1.62 -7.12 -12.44
CA LYS A 13 0.47 -7.12 -11.50
C LYS A 13 0.42 -8.34 -10.56
N LYS A 14 1.53 -9.07 -10.40
CA LYS A 14 1.72 -10.17 -9.45
C LYS A 14 2.84 -9.79 -8.47
N LEU A 15 2.71 -10.21 -7.22
CA LEU A 15 3.73 -10.03 -6.19
C LEU A 15 4.80 -11.12 -6.32
N PHE A 16 6.07 -10.71 -6.34
CA PHE A 16 7.23 -11.56 -6.41
C PHE A 16 8.06 -11.37 -5.14
N TYR A 17 8.62 -12.45 -4.64
CA TYR A 17 9.60 -12.41 -3.57
C TYR A 17 10.98 -12.53 -4.21
N ARG A 18 11.83 -11.51 -4.02
CA ARG A 18 13.27 -11.61 -4.27
C ARG A 18 13.91 -11.92 -2.93
N PRO A 19 14.76 -12.94 -2.82
CA PRO A 19 15.65 -13.01 -1.67
C PRO A 19 16.46 -11.72 -1.49
N ARG A 20 16.85 -11.38 -0.25
CA ARG A 20 17.85 -10.31 -0.06
C ARG A 20 19.10 -10.69 -0.86
N ASN A 21 19.66 -9.71 -1.57
CA ASN A 21 20.80 -9.95 -2.42
C ASN A 21 22.03 -10.09 -1.52
N LEU A 22 22.66 -11.27 -1.54
CA LEU A 22 23.89 -11.55 -0.78
C LEU A 22 25.13 -11.19 -1.60
N THR A 23 24.95 -10.59 -2.78
CA THR A 23 26.06 -10.11 -3.60
C THR A 23 26.76 -8.98 -2.87
N ILE A 24 28.03 -9.18 -2.59
CA ILE A 24 28.87 -8.21 -1.89
C ILE A 24 28.98 -6.96 -2.73
N ASN A 25 28.70 -5.81 -2.13
CA ASN A 25 29.00 -4.55 -2.78
C ASN A 25 30.50 -4.29 -2.69
N HIS A 26 31.25 -4.66 -3.74
CA HIS A 26 32.69 -4.43 -3.81
C HIS A 26 33.09 -2.95 -4.02
N ALA A 27 32.13 -2.07 -4.30
CA ALA A 27 32.39 -0.64 -4.51
C ALA A 27 32.46 0.17 -3.20
N PHE A 28 32.05 -0.43 -2.06
CA PHE A 28 31.99 0.26 -0.77
C PHE A 28 32.42 -0.67 0.38
N SER A 29 33.35 -0.18 1.22
CA SER A 29 33.85 -0.88 2.41
C SER A 29 33.96 0.08 3.60
N PHE A 30 33.61 -0.39 4.79
CA PHE A 30 33.80 0.36 6.02
C PHE A 30 35.25 0.24 6.51
N ASN A 31 35.95 1.36 6.76
CA ASN A 31 37.31 1.36 7.30
C ASN A 31 37.65 2.62 8.15
N ARG A 32 38.83 2.62 8.81
CA ARG A 32 39.26 3.75 9.68
C ARG A 32 39.50 5.07 8.94
N THR A 33 40.02 4.99 7.72
CA THR A 33 40.24 6.15 6.86
C THR A 33 38.93 6.79 6.42
N ASN A 34 37.84 6.02 6.40
CA ASN A 34 36.53 6.43 5.95
C ASN A 34 35.47 6.03 6.98
N ILE A 35 35.29 6.84 8.03
CA ILE A 35 33.97 7.05 8.68
C ILE A 35 33.71 6.27 10.00
N ILE A 36 34.46 5.24 10.42
CA ILE A 36 34.22 4.57 11.73
C ILE A 36 34.95 5.25 12.89
N THR A 37 34.24 5.67 13.94
CA THR A 37 34.84 6.26 15.16
C THR A 37 35.03 5.28 16.32
N SER A 38 34.28 4.17 16.33
CA SER A 38 34.33 3.12 17.36
C SER A 38 33.65 1.85 16.84
N LEU A 39 34.19 0.68 17.18
CA LEU A 39 33.65 -0.64 16.83
C LEU A 39 33.59 -1.52 18.09
N GLU A 40 32.48 -2.24 18.24
CA GLU A 40 32.31 -3.33 19.21
C GLU A 40 32.06 -4.62 18.42
N GLU A 41 32.80 -5.68 18.77
CA GLU A 41 32.68 -7.02 18.19
C GLU A 41 32.24 -8.00 19.27
N ILE A 42 31.19 -8.77 18.97
CA ILE A 42 30.66 -9.80 19.86
C ILE A 42 30.63 -11.12 19.10
N GLU A 43 31.37 -12.12 19.59
CA GLU A 43 31.33 -13.46 19.02
C GLU A 43 30.17 -14.27 19.59
N LYS A 44 29.44 -14.94 18.69
CA LYS A 44 28.34 -15.84 19.07
C LYS A 44 28.65 -17.27 18.67
N GLU A 45 28.79 -18.12 19.67
CA GLU A 45 28.89 -19.56 19.49
C GLU A 45 27.50 -20.21 19.52
N VAL A 46 27.15 -20.96 18.46
CA VAL A 46 25.87 -21.66 18.38
C VAL A 46 26.08 -23.17 18.28
N LEU A 47 25.52 -23.92 19.25
CA LEU A 47 25.63 -25.39 19.35
C LEU A 47 24.63 -26.17 18.46
N GLN A 48 23.99 -25.49 17.50
CA GLN A 48 23.01 -26.10 16.60
C GLN A 48 23.74 -26.71 15.41
N ASN A 49 23.19 -27.75 14.78
CA ASN A 49 23.85 -28.44 13.67
C ASN A 49 23.05 -28.45 12.36
N GLY A 50 21.92 -27.75 12.34
CA GLY A 50 21.12 -27.56 11.14
C GLY A 50 19.88 -26.70 11.35
N ILE A 51 19.15 -26.48 10.26
CA ILE A 51 17.85 -25.81 10.23
C ILE A 51 16.81 -26.79 9.70
N ARG A 52 15.65 -26.80 10.36
CA ARG A 52 14.41 -27.41 9.84
C ARG A 52 13.41 -26.32 9.49
N LEU A 53 13.00 -26.29 8.24
CA LEU A 53 11.96 -25.40 7.74
C LEU A 53 10.70 -26.20 7.45
N VAL A 54 9.58 -25.83 8.07
CA VAL A 54 8.24 -26.38 7.77
C VAL A 54 7.48 -25.36 6.92
N TYR A 55 6.89 -25.82 5.82
CA TYR A 55 6.23 -24.94 4.84
C TYR A 55 4.94 -25.54 4.27
N ASP A 56 4.02 -24.64 3.87
CA ASP A 56 2.77 -25.02 3.19
C ASP A 56 2.99 -25.03 1.66
N ARG A 57 2.52 -26.11 1.02
CA ARG A 57 2.55 -26.26 -0.45
C ARG A 57 1.13 -26.18 -0.99
N TYR A 58 0.93 -25.41 -2.06
CA TYR A 58 -0.34 -25.31 -2.75
C TYR A 58 -0.21 -25.83 -4.18
N GLU A 59 -1.14 -26.67 -4.62
CA GLU A 59 -1.24 -27.09 -6.02
C GLU A 59 -2.56 -26.63 -6.62
N LYS A 60 -2.48 -26.15 -7.87
CA LYS A 60 -3.65 -25.92 -8.71
C LYS A 60 -4.17 -27.27 -9.18
N LEU A 61 -5.46 -27.51 -8.97
CA LEU A 61 -6.13 -28.65 -9.57
C LEU A 61 -6.63 -28.26 -10.97
N ASP A 62 -6.80 -29.26 -11.83
CA ASP A 62 -7.42 -29.06 -13.15
C ASP A 62 -8.84 -28.47 -13.01
N ASN A 63 -9.33 -27.82 -14.06
CA ASN A 63 -10.65 -27.19 -14.06
C ASN A 63 -11.74 -28.25 -13.79
N GLN A 64 -12.28 -28.25 -12.57
CA GLN A 64 -13.19 -29.28 -12.09
C GLN A 64 -14.53 -28.67 -11.67
N VAL A 65 -15.55 -29.53 -11.52
CA VAL A 65 -16.84 -29.14 -10.96
C VAL A 65 -16.63 -28.81 -9.50
N VAL A 66 -16.84 -27.54 -9.13
CA VAL A 66 -16.67 -27.05 -7.77
C VAL A 66 -17.98 -26.98 -7.00
N PHE A 67 -19.10 -27.09 -7.71
CA PHE A 67 -20.43 -27.28 -7.14
C PHE A 67 -21.36 -27.89 -8.20
N ASN A 68 -22.21 -28.82 -7.78
CA ASN A 68 -23.39 -29.21 -8.53
C ASN A 68 -24.54 -29.50 -7.56
N LEU A 69 -25.76 -29.30 -8.04
CA LEU A 69 -26.99 -29.50 -7.28
C LEU A 69 -27.10 -30.97 -6.83
N GLN A 70 -27.18 -31.24 -5.52
CA GLN A 70 -27.34 -32.61 -4.99
C GLN A 70 -28.82 -33.03 -4.88
N LYS A 71 -29.72 -32.06 -4.73
CA LYS A 71 -31.16 -32.27 -4.62
C LYS A 71 -31.87 -31.22 -5.47
N LYS A 72 -32.92 -31.64 -6.16
CA LYS A 72 -33.75 -30.77 -7.00
C LYS A 72 -34.34 -29.62 -6.19
N ILE A 73 -34.41 -28.45 -6.80
CA ILE A 73 -35.14 -27.31 -6.24
C ILE A 73 -36.50 -27.25 -6.94
N ILE A 74 -37.56 -27.09 -6.15
CA ILE A 74 -38.91 -26.92 -6.65
C ILE A 74 -39.29 -25.46 -6.44
N THR A 75 -39.63 -24.78 -7.53
CA THR A 75 -40.06 -23.38 -7.52
C THR A 75 -41.55 -23.30 -7.84
N GLU A 76 -42.28 -22.51 -7.04
CA GLU A 76 -43.72 -22.33 -7.22
C GLU A 76 -44.04 -21.55 -8.51
N PRO A 77 -45.22 -21.78 -9.13
CA PRO A 77 -45.61 -21.12 -10.37
C PRO A 77 -45.65 -19.59 -10.31
N ASN A 78 -45.50 -18.96 -11.47
CA ASN A 78 -45.70 -17.52 -11.69
C ASN A 78 -44.89 -16.59 -10.77
N THR A 79 -43.66 -16.99 -10.44
CA THR A 79 -42.70 -16.15 -9.69
C THR A 79 -41.73 -15.47 -10.66
N ASN A 80 -41.41 -14.20 -10.39
CA ASN A 80 -40.54 -13.36 -11.22
C ASN A 80 -39.48 -12.66 -10.34
N PRO A 81 -38.51 -11.92 -10.92
CA PRO A 81 -37.46 -11.24 -10.15
C PRO A 81 -37.95 -10.28 -9.06
N ASP A 82 -39.17 -9.75 -9.18
CA ASP A 82 -39.81 -8.87 -8.20
C ASP A 82 -40.53 -9.64 -7.08
N THR A 83 -40.70 -10.96 -7.26
CA THR A 83 -41.27 -11.85 -6.25
C THR A 83 -40.22 -12.18 -5.19
N GLU A 84 -40.58 -12.08 -3.92
CA GLU A 84 -39.69 -12.48 -2.85
C GLU A 84 -39.61 -14.01 -2.76
N VAL A 85 -38.42 -14.54 -3.05
CA VAL A 85 -38.12 -15.98 -3.00
C VAL A 85 -36.91 -16.27 -2.11
N PRO A 86 -36.80 -17.48 -1.52
CA PRO A 86 -35.65 -17.87 -0.73
C PRO A 86 -34.33 -17.75 -1.50
N THR A 87 -33.27 -17.33 -0.80
CA THR A 87 -31.91 -17.29 -1.36
C THR A 87 -31.19 -18.58 -1.03
N MET A 88 -30.70 -19.28 -2.06
CA MET A 88 -29.82 -20.43 -1.89
C MET A 88 -28.39 -19.95 -1.70
N ARG A 89 -27.76 -20.38 -0.61
CA ARG A 89 -26.32 -20.21 -0.38
C ARG A 89 -25.57 -21.44 -0.88
N ILE A 90 -24.58 -21.21 -1.74
CA ILE A 90 -23.75 -22.23 -2.36
C ILE A 90 -22.34 -22.12 -1.78
N SER A 91 -21.93 -23.19 -1.11
CA SER A 91 -20.52 -23.42 -0.74
C SER A 91 -19.87 -24.28 -1.81
N PHE A 92 -18.69 -23.87 -2.28
CA PHE A 92 -17.89 -24.71 -3.17
C PHE A 92 -17.24 -25.87 -2.40
N ILE A 93 -16.86 -26.92 -3.13
CA ILE A 93 -16.13 -28.07 -2.55
C ILE A 93 -14.75 -27.68 -1.99
N THR A 94 -14.19 -26.55 -2.45
CA THR A 94 -12.96 -25.94 -1.93
C THR A 94 -13.25 -24.56 -1.36
N SER A 95 -12.38 -24.06 -0.50
CA SER A 95 -12.55 -22.75 0.16
C SER A 95 -12.35 -21.57 -0.78
N ALA A 96 -11.59 -21.74 -1.85
CA ALA A 96 -11.42 -20.75 -2.90
C ALA A 96 -11.34 -21.44 -4.26
N VAL A 97 -11.98 -20.80 -5.25
CA VAL A 97 -12.04 -21.21 -6.64
C VAL A 97 -11.73 -19.99 -7.49
N SER A 98 -10.72 -20.07 -8.34
CA SER A 98 -10.44 -19.02 -9.31
C SER A 98 -11.38 -19.17 -10.53
N ASN A 99 -11.96 -18.05 -10.96
CA ASN A 99 -12.87 -17.95 -12.10
C ASN A 99 -14.07 -18.91 -12.05
N PRO A 100 -14.89 -18.89 -10.99
CA PRO A 100 -16.07 -19.73 -10.93
C PRO A 100 -17.07 -19.34 -12.04
N ALA A 101 -17.47 -20.31 -12.86
CA ALA A 101 -18.40 -20.10 -13.97
C ALA A 101 -19.54 -21.12 -13.91
N LEU A 102 -20.76 -20.65 -14.13
CA LEU A 102 -21.92 -21.52 -14.32
C LEU A 102 -21.80 -22.19 -15.68
N THR A 103 -21.84 -23.52 -15.71
CA THR A 103 -21.61 -24.34 -16.90
C THR A 103 -22.81 -25.18 -17.31
N LYS A 104 -23.73 -25.45 -16.37
CA LYS A 104 -25.04 -26.05 -16.67
C LYS A 104 -26.10 -25.44 -15.76
N ALA A 105 -27.25 -25.12 -16.33
CA ALA A 105 -28.44 -24.73 -15.60
C ALA A 105 -29.67 -25.24 -16.36
N THR A 106 -30.29 -26.32 -15.88
CA THR A 106 -31.41 -26.97 -16.55
C THR A 106 -32.50 -27.35 -15.55
N GLY A 107 -33.75 -27.36 -16.01
CA GLY A 107 -34.87 -27.82 -15.22
C GLY A 107 -35.94 -28.44 -16.11
N TYR A 108 -37.06 -28.83 -15.52
CA TYR A 108 -38.22 -29.33 -16.26
C TYR A 108 -39.51 -29.02 -15.51
N TYR A 109 -40.63 -29.05 -16.22
CA TYR A 109 -41.98 -28.93 -15.65
C TYR A 109 -42.93 -29.90 -16.34
N PHE A 110 -44.13 -30.09 -15.78
CA PHE A 110 -45.20 -30.87 -16.40
C PHE A 110 -46.37 -29.94 -16.71
N THR A 111 -46.96 -30.07 -17.90
CA THR A 111 -48.16 -29.28 -18.27
C THR A 111 -49.46 -29.89 -17.73
N THR A 112 -49.42 -31.14 -17.29
CA THR A 112 -50.52 -31.89 -16.68
C THR A 112 -49.99 -32.84 -15.60
N ASP A 113 -50.87 -33.56 -14.90
CA ASP A 113 -50.45 -34.58 -13.93
C ASP A 113 -49.89 -35.87 -14.59
N ASP A 114 -49.97 -35.99 -15.92
CA ASP A 114 -49.38 -37.11 -16.66
C ASP A 114 -47.85 -36.94 -16.76
N PRO A 115 -47.04 -37.91 -16.31
CA PRO A 115 -45.59 -37.91 -16.50
C PRO A 115 -45.12 -37.76 -17.96
N SER A 116 -45.96 -38.13 -18.94
CA SER A 116 -45.67 -37.95 -20.36
C SER A 116 -45.62 -36.47 -20.79
N SER A 117 -46.20 -35.57 -19.99
CA SER A 117 -46.29 -34.13 -20.26
C SER A 117 -45.05 -33.33 -19.85
N LYS A 118 -43.93 -34.02 -19.56
CA LYS A 118 -42.66 -33.43 -19.15
C LYS A 118 -42.08 -32.56 -20.27
N VAL A 119 -41.68 -31.33 -19.92
CA VAL A 119 -40.95 -30.42 -20.80
C VAL A 119 -39.64 -30.02 -20.12
N ASP A 120 -38.52 -30.36 -20.74
CA ASP A 120 -37.18 -29.95 -20.31
C ASP A 120 -36.85 -28.53 -20.81
N ILE A 121 -36.21 -27.73 -19.96
CA ILE A 121 -35.83 -26.34 -20.26
C ILE A 121 -34.40 -26.02 -19.84
N THR A 122 -33.77 -25.11 -20.57
CA THR A 122 -32.55 -24.43 -20.13
C THR A 122 -32.94 -23.23 -19.29
N LEU A 123 -32.28 -23.06 -18.15
CA LEU A 123 -32.57 -21.94 -17.25
C LEU A 123 -31.78 -20.71 -17.70
N GLU A 124 -32.45 -19.57 -17.69
CA GLU A 124 -31.91 -18.29 -18.12
C GLU A 124 -31.72 -17.34 -16.93
N GLU A 125 -30.60 -16.61 -16.93
CA GLU A 125 -30.30 -15.60 -15.90
C GLU A 125 -31.29 -14.43 -15.98
N ASN A 126 -31.74 -13.95 -14.83
CA ASN A 126 -32.81 -12.96 -14.62
C ASN A 126 -34.22 -13.39 -15.07
N VAL A 127 -34.39 -14.62 -15.56
CA VAL A 127 -35.71 -15.20 -15.85
C VAL A 127 -36.02 -16.33 -14.86
N HIS A 128 -35.12 -17.30 -14.77
CA HIS A 128 -35.27 -18.50 -13.96
C HIS A 128 -34.37 -18.50 -12.72
N TYR A 129 -33.29 -17.74 -12.75
CA TYR A 129 -32.42 -17.55 -11.58
C TYR A 129 -31.74 -16.18 -11.62
N LYS A 130 -31.34 -15.67 -10.46
CA LYS A 130 -30.55 -14.44 -10.33
C LYS A 130 -29.35 -14.68 -9.44
N LYS A 131 -28.17 -14.29 -9.93
CA LYS A 131 -26.93 -14.27 -9.14
C LYS A 131 -26.98 -13.09 -8.18
N VAL A 132 -27.13 -13.36 -6.89
CA VAL A 132 -27.11 -12.33 -5.82
C VAL A 132 -25.67 -12.03 -5.43
N SER A 133 -24.84 -13.06 -5.30
CA SER A 133 -23.40 -12.92 -5.04
C SER A 133 -22.65 -14.03 -5.79
N TRP A 134 -21.53 -13.68 -6.42
CA TRP A 134 -20.67 -14.65 -7.13
C TRP A 134 -19.22 -14.35 -6.80
N LYS A 135 -18.65 -15.10 -5.85
CA LYS A 135 -17.32 -14.85 -5.29
C LYS A 135 -16.47 -16.09 -5.42
N GLU A 136 -15.16 -15.94 -5.22
CA GLU A 136 -14.21 -17.05 -5.24
C GLU A 136 -14.46 -18.07 -4.13
N THR A 137 -15.18 -17.69 -3.07
CA THR A 137 -15.46 -18.53 -1.90
C THR A 137 -16.86 -19.14 -1.88
N GLY A 138 -17.73 -18.79 -2.84
CA GLY A 138 -19.11 -19.28 -2.91
C GLY A 138 -20.03 -18.39 -3.74
N ALA A 139 -21.29 -18.80 -3.84
CA ALA A 139 -22.32 -18.07 -4.58
C ALA A 139 -23.63 -17.96 -3.79
N GLU A 140 -24.42 -16.93 -4.06
CA GLU A 140 -25.80 -16.81 -3.60
C GLU A 140 -26.71 -16.65 -4.82
N VAL A 141 -27.74 -17.49 -4.90
CA VAL A 141 -28.63 -17.57 -6.07
C VAL A 141 -30.09 -17.60 -5.61
N LYS A 142 -30.94 -16.82 -6.27
CA LYS A 142 -32.40 -16.91 -6.15
C LYS A 142 -32.95 -17.61 -7.39
N PHE A 143 -33.96 -18.47 -7.22
CA PHE A 143 -34.63 -19.18 -8.31
C PHE A 143 -36.07 -18.69 -8.48
N TYR A 144 -36.47 -18.53 -9.73
CA TYR A 144 -37.76 -18.00 -10.16
C TYR A 144 -38.37 -18.91 -11.22
N ASN A 145 -39.68 -18.78 -11.40
CA ASN A 145 -40.44 -19.63 -12.30
C ASN A 145 -41.56 -18.82 -12.96
N PRO A 146 -41.34 -18.29 -14.17
CA PRO A 146 -42.35 -17.51 -14.87
C PRO A 146 -43.51 -18.36 -15.41
N LEU A 147 -43.44 -19.70 -15.28
CA LEU A 147 -44.41 -20.62 -15.85
C LEU A 147 -45.60 -20.82 -14.89
N PRO A 148 -46.79 -21.15 -15.41
CA PRO A 148 -47.97 -21.46 -14.60
C PRO A 148 -47.92 -22.86 -13.96
N TYR A 149 -46.83 -23.60 -14.12
CA TYR A 149 -46.61 -24.95 -13.59
C TYR A 149 -45.42 -24.96 -12.64
N LYS A 150 -45.35 -25.96 -11.73
CA LYS A 150 -44.17 -26.12 -10.86
C LYS A 150 -42.94 -26.45 -11.71
N LEU A 151 -41.87 -25.71 -11.48
CA LEU A 151 -40.57 -25.92 -12.14
C LEU A 151 -39.63 -26.67 -11.19
N TYR A 152 -39.00 -27.72 -11.72
CA TYR A 152 -38.02 -28.55 -11.04
C TYR A 152 -36.64 -28.24 -11.62
N VAL A 153 -35.81 -27.51 -10.86
CA VAL A 153 -34.41 -27.28 -11.23
C VAL A 153 -33.62 -28.56 -10.97
N ASP A 154 -33.09 -29.13 -12.04
CA ASP A 154 -32.48 -30.47 -12.05
C ASP A 154 -30.95 -30.39 -12.00
N ASN A 155 -30.34 -29.45 -12.75
CA ASN A 155 -28.89 -29.23 -12.74
C ASN A 155 -28.55 -27.77 -12.54
N PHE A 156 -27.54 -27.51 -11.71
CA PHE A 156 -26.94 -26.19 -11.51
C PHE A 156 -25.44 -26.37 -11.21
N GLU A 157 -24.63 -26.47 -12.27
CA GLU A 157 -23.21 -26.88 -12.21
C GLU A 157 -22.28 -25.67 -12.34
N ILE A 158 -21.41 -25.46 -11.36
CA ILE A 158 -20.37 -24.43 -11.36
C ILE A 158 -19.00 -25.11 -11.47
N LYS A 159 -18.19 -24.67 -12.43
CA LYS A 159 -16.79 -25.07 -12.59
C LYS A 159 -15.84 -23.93 -12.26
N GLY A 160 -14.63 -24.27 -11.84
CA GLY A 160 -13.53 -23.32 -11.72
C GLY A 160 -12.24 -24.03 -11.34
N VAL A 161 -11.18 -23.25 -11.05
CA VAL A 161 -9.86 -23.78 -10.71
C VAL A 161 -9.69 -23.80 -9.19
N PRO A 162 -9.73 -24.98 -8.54
CA PRO A 162 -9.54 -25.10 -7.09
C PRO A 162 -8.05 -25.07 -6.70
N LEU A 163 -7.76 -24.67 -5.47
CA LEU A 163 -6.43 -24.77 -4.84
C LEU A 163 -6.46 -25.79 -3.70
N SER A 164 -5.50 -26.72 -3.69
CA SER A 164 -5.30 -27.68 -2.59
C SER A 164 -4.05 -27.32 -1.79
N MET A 165 -4.15 -27.34 -0.46
CA MET A 165 -3.02 -27.13 0.45
C MET A 165 -2.59 -28.47 1.06
N TYR A 166 -1.30 -28.75 0.97
CA TYR A 166 -0.65 -29.92 1.58
C TYR A 166 0.09 -29.50 2.86
N SER A 167 -0.13 -30.24 3.94
CA SER A 167 0.51 -30.01 5.25
C SER A 167 1.89 -30.67 5.34
N ASP A 168 2.64 -30.41 6.41
CA ASP A 168 3.80 -31.20 6.83
C ASP A 168 4.94 -31.36 5.80
N ASN A 169 5.09 -30.39 4.89
CA ASN A 169 6.27 -30.34 4.02
C ASN A 169 7.45 -29.76 4.80
N GLU A 170 8.60 -30.38 4.65
CA GLU A 170 9.81 -29.98 5.37
C GLU A 170 11.06 -29.98 4.49
N VAL A 171 11.95 -29.04 4.78
CA VAL A 171 13.33 -29.02 4.27
C VAL A 171 14.28 -28.95 5.45
N ASN A 172 15.26 -29.86 5.48
CA ASN A 172 16.35 -29.83 6.45
C ASN A 172 17.66 -29.50 5.73
N VAL A 173 18.44 -28.60 6.32
CA VAL A 173 19.82 -28.31 5.92
C VAL A 173 20.71 -28.49 7.15
N MET A 174 21.68 -29.40 7.08
CA MET A 174 22.51 -29.79 8.22
C MET A 174 23.97 -30.04 7.82
N PHE A 175 24.88 -30.03 8.80
CA PHE A 175 26.27 -30.35 8.54
C PHE A 175 26.47 -31.85 8.19
N PRO A 176 27.47 -32.20 7.36
CA PRO A 176 27.66 -33.57 6.88
C PRO A 176 28.06 -34.58 7.97
N ASN A 177 28.63 -34.08 9.08
CA ASN A 177 29.00 -34.88 10.25
C ASN A 177 27.77 -35.34 11.07
N VAL A 178 26.57 -34.84 10.77
CA VAL A 178 25.31 -35.34 11.32
C VAL A 178 24.87 -36.54 10.49
N LEU A 179 25.11 -37.74 11.02
CA LEU A 179 24.86 -39.00 10.33
C LEU A 179 23.51 -39.62 10.74
N GLU A 180 23.17 -39.51 12.02
CA GLU A 180 22.01 -40.15 12.62
C GLU A 180 21.00 -39.15 13.20
N LYS A 181 19.72 -39.54 13.22
CA LYS A 181 18.61 -38.66 13.65
C LYS A 181 18.75 -38.17 15.10
N HIS A 182 19.32 -38.98 15.99
CA HIS A 182 19.51 -38.61 17.40
C HIS A 182 20.55 -37.49 17.59
N GLN A 183 21.39 -37.27 16.58
CA GLN A 183 22.40 -36.22 16.58
C GLN A 183 21.79 -34.87 16.17
N GLU A 184 20.61 -34.83 15.56
CA GLU A 184 19.97 -33.61 15.07
C GLU A 184 19.63 -32.64 16.22
N ASN A 185 20.16 -31.42 16.16
CA ASN A 185 19.83 -30.29 17.02
C ASN A 185 19.54 -29.09 16.10
N PHE A 186 18.28 -28.97 15.68
CA PHE A 186 17.86 -28.02 14.67
C PHE A 186 17.13 -26.81 15.25
N ILE A 187 17.46 -25.63 14.72
CA ILE A 187 16.57 -24.48 14.84
C ILE A 187 15.36 -24.73 13.93
N THR A 188 14.18 -24.79 14.53
CA THR A 188 12.92 -24.91 13.77
C THR A 188 12.42 -23.51 13.45
N SER A 189 12.40 -23.15 12.16
CA SER A 189 11.75 -21.93 11.71
C SER A 189 10.39 -22.27 11.13
N SER A 190 9.33 -21.92 11.85
CA SER A 190 7.95 -22.09 11.41
C SER A 190 7.36 -20.76 10.97
N LYS A 191 6.64 -20.80 9.85
CA LYS A 191 5.76 -19.76 9.28
C LYS A 191 6.43 -18.80 8.32
N ASN A 192 6.52 -19.22 7.06
CA ASN A 192 6.16 -18.30 5.98
C ASN A 192 4.72 -18.62 5.58
N LYS A 193 3.81 -17.65 5.78
CA LYS A 193 2.37 -17.79 5.49
C LYS A 193 2.06 -17.83 3.98
N PHE A 194 3.07 -17.66 3.14
CA PHE A 194 2.92 -17.59 1.69
C PHE A 194 3.36 -18.90 1.03
N ILE A 195 2.68 -19.25 -0.06
CA ILE A 195 2.93 -20.42 -0.92
C ILE A 195 4.44 -20.56 -1.19
N GLN A 196 5.08 -21.65 -0.76
CA GLN A 196 6.50 -21.90 -1.00
C GLN A 196 6.72 -23.11 -1.90
N THR A 197 7.58 -22.96 -2.91
CA THR A 197 8.11 -24.12 -3.65
C THR A 197 9.22 -24.80 -2.84
N SER A 198 9.49 -26.08 -3.11
CA SER A 198 10.61 -26.81 -2.48
C SER A 198 11.95 -26.10 -2.67
N GLU A 199 12.15 -25.45 -3.82
CA GLU A 199 13.37 -24.69 -4.12
C GLU A 199 13.50 -23.44 -3.23
N GLN A 200 12.40 -22.71 -3.01
CA GLN A 200 12.37 -21.55 -2.12
C GLN A 200 12.61 -21.96 -0.67
N ALA A 201 12.00 -23.06 -0.22
CA ALA A 201 12.22 -23.62 1.11
C ALA A 201 13.69 -24.01 1.33
N LYS A 202 14.33 -24.65 0.34
CA LYS A 202 15.77 -24.96 0.36
C LYS A 202 16.65 -23.71 0.44
N PHE A 203 16.32 -22.70 -0.34
CA PHE A 203 17.04 -21.43 -0.33
C PHE A 203 16.98 -20.76 1.06
N LEU A 204 15.78 -20.68 1.64
CA LEU A 204 15.56 -20.07 2.95
C LEU A 204 16.25 -20.84 4.08
N ALA A 205 16.18 -22.17 4.05
CA ALA A 205 16.85 -23.00 5.05
C ALA A 205 18.37 -22.83 5.02
N LYS A 206 18.99 -22.74 3.83
CA LYS A 206 20.41 -22.39 3.70
C LYS A 206 20.71 -21.01 4.29
N LYS A 207 19.87 -20.02 3.98
CA LYS A 207 20.07 -18.66 4.49
C LYS A 207 19.97 -18.60 6.02
N ALA A 208 18.98 -19.26 6.60
CA ALA A 208 18.84 -19.36 8.05
C ALA A 208 20.03 -20.08 8.69
N MET A 209 20.59 -21.10 8.04
CA MET A 209 21.77 -21.81 8.54
C MET A 209 23.01 -20.91 8.59
N ARG A 210 23.22 -20.05 7.58
CA ARG A 210 24.32 -19.06 7.57
C ARG A 210 24.26 -18.08 8.74
N ARG A 211 23.06 -17.69 9.15
CA ARG A 211 22.86 -16.66 10.18
C ARG A 211 22.70 -17.21 11.58
N GLY A 212 21.98 -18.31 11.73
CA GLY A 212 21.55 -18.82 13.03
C GLY A 212 22.40 -19.94 13.58
N VAL A 213 23.18 -20.63 12.74
CA VAL A 213 23.85 -21.90 13.11
C VAL A 213 25.36 -21.80 12.93
N VAL A 214 25.81 -21.10 11.90
CA VAL A 214 27.24 -20.82 11.70
C VAL A 214 27.67 -19.74 12.69
N ASN A 215 28.74 -20.01 13.46
CA ASN A 215 29.37 -18.99 14.31
C ASN A 215 29.68 -17.75 13.49
N HIS A 216 29.22 -16.61 13.98
CA HIS A 216 29.40 -15.30 13.38
C HIS A 216 29.73 -14.30 14.49
N ALA A 217 30.50 -13.29 14.11
CA ALA A 217 30.64 -12.08 14.89
C ALA A 217 29.51 -11.09 14.54
N GLU A 218 28.98 -10.44 15.56
CA GLU A 218 28.11 -9.27 15.46
C GLU A 218 28.97 -8.02 15.64
N TYR A 219 28.73 -7.01 14.79
CA TYR A 219 29.48 -5.76 14.77
C TYR A 219 28.55 -4.59 15.03
N GLN A 220 28.92 -3.73 15.96
CA GLN A 220 28.24 -2.47 16.20
C GLN A 220 29.23 -1.31 16.11
N PHE A 221 28.92 -0.32 15.27
CA PHE A 221 29.81 0.81 15.07
C PHE A 221 29.08 2.11 14.77
N LYS A 222 29.78 3.22 14.99
CA LYS A 222 29.25 4.58 14.78
C LYS A 222 29.96 5.25 13.62
N THR A 223 29.19 5.95 12.82
CA THR A 223 29.65 6.62 11.59
C THR A 223 28.88 7.92 11.37
N PRO A 224 29.45 8.96 10.75
CA PRO A 224 28.68 9.98 10.04
C PRO A 224 27.58 9.43 9.13
N PHE A 225 26.69 10.30 8.67
CA PHE A 225 25.62 9.89 7.77
C PHE A 225 26.15 9.33 6.44
N LEU A 226 25.67 8.15 6.06
CA LEU A 226 25.99 7.44 4.84
C LEU A 226 24.71 7.07 4.11
N HIS A 227 24.52 7.67 2.94
CA HIS A 227 23.31 7.49 2.14
C HIS A 227 23.30 6.20 1.31
N GLN A 228 24.43 5.48 1.25
CA GLN A 228 24.67 4.33 0.36
C GLN A 228 24.44 2.98 1.04
N ILE A 229 24.17 3.02 2.34
CA ILE A 229 24.01 1.84 3.17
C ILE A 229 22.52 1.59 3.45
N GLU A 230 22.11 0.34 3.33
CA GLU A 230 20.73 -0.08 3.56
C GLU A 230 20.67 -1.25 4.52
N VAL A 231 19.59 -1.32 5.31
CA VAL A 231 19.30 -2.50 6.12
C VAL A 231 19.09 -3.69 5.18
N GLY A 232 19.84 -4.76 5.43
CA GLY A 232 19.89 -5.97 4.59
C GLY A 232 20.92 -5.94 3.47
N GLY A 233 21.66 -4.83 3.30
CA GLY A 233 22.79 -4.73 2.39
C GLY A 233 24.04 -5.45 2.94
N VAL A 234 24.89 -5.96 2.03
CA VAL A 234 26.12 -6.70 2.34
C VAL A 234 27.34 -5.90 1.90
N TYR A 235 28.24 -5.61 2.83
CA TYR A 235 29.38 -4.71 2.62
C TYR A 235 30.67 -5.28 3.23
N GLY A 236 31.82 -4.87 2.70
CA GLY A 236 33.10 -5.16 3.34
C GLY A 236 33.28 -4.35 4.63
N LEU A 237 33.80 -4.98 5.67
CA LEU A 237 34.28 -4.36 6.90
C LEU A 237 35.78 -4.64 7.01
N ASP A 238 36.57 -3.57 6.90
CA ASP A 238 38.03 -3.61 6.87
C ASP A 238 38.58 -2.62 7.92
N LEU A 239 38.90 -3.13 9.11
CA LEU A 239 39.33 -2.32 10.24
C LEU A 239 40.43 -3.03 11.04
N GLU A 240 41.65 -2.51 10.99
CA GLU A 240 42.83 -3.11 11.65
C GLU A 240 43.05 -4.57 11.25
N ASP A 241 42.81 -5.51 12.16
CA ASP A 241 42.90 -6.96 12.01
C ASP A 241 41.59 -7.61 11.56
N ILE A 242 40.50 -6.83 11.49
CA ILE A 242 39.18 -7.28 11.05
C ILE A 242 39.05 -7.07 9.54
N HIS A 243 39.09 -8.16 8.77
CA HIS A 243 38.83 -8.17 7.34
C HIS A 243 37.72 -9.16 7.02
N THR A 244 36.48 -8.68 6.96
CA THR A 244 35.30 -9.53 6.80
C THR A 244 34.21 -8.86 5.97
N VAL A 245 33.13 -9.59 5.73
CA VAL A 245 31.94 -9.11 5.04
C VAL A 245 30.78 -9.13 6.04
N ILE A 246 30.00 -8.06 6.11
CA ILE A 246 28.87 -7.93 7.05
C ILE A 246 27.56 -7.64 6.31
N GLU A 247 26.46 -8.23 6.79
CA GLU A 247 25.09 -7.84 6.44
C GLU A 247 24.59 -6.86 7.49
N ILE A 248 24.13 -5.67 7.06
CA ILE A 248 23.56 -4.68 7.97
C ILE A 248 22.21 -5.17 8.46
N THR A 249 22.06 -5.35 9.77
CA THR A 249 20.82 -5.81 10.40
C THR A 249 19.98 -4.65 10.90
N ASN A 250 20.60 -3.54 11.27
CA ASN A 250 19.91 -2.35 11.78
C ASN A 250 20.72 -1.08 11.55
N ILE A 251 20.02 0.04 11.34
CA ILE A 251 20.58 1.38 11.24
C ILE A 251 19.73 2.29 12.13
N SER A 252 20.37 2.95 13.08
CA SER A 252 19.75 3.97 13.94
C SER A 252 20.40 5.32 13.68
N ILE A 253 19.61 6.38 13.53
CA ILE A 253 20.11 7.71 13.21
C ILE A 253 19.92 8.63 14.40
N ASN A 254 21.02 9.22 14.88
CA ASN A 254 21.04 10.16 15.98
C ASN A 254 21.29 11.59 15.45
N LEU A 255 20.31 12.46 15.71
CA LEU A 255 20.29 13.86 15.31
C LEU A 255 20.58 14.76 16.51
N ARG A 256 21.74 15.43 16.51
CA ARG A 256 22.04 16.52 17.46
C ARG A 256 22.40 17.79 16.69
N PRO A 257 22.17 18.99 17.25
CA PRO A 257 22.58 20.24 16.61
C PRO A 257 24.06 20.19 16.21
N GLY A 258 24.34 20.27 14.91
CA GLY A 258 25.70 20.25 14.34
C GLY A 258 26.37 18.86 14.21
N VAL A 259 25.71 17.75 14.58
CA VAL A 259 26.30 16.41 14.48
C VAL A 259 25.24 15.39 14.05
N PHE A 260 25.42 14.81 12.85
CA PHE A 260 24.58 13.75 12.30
C PHE A 260 25.36 12.43 12.35
N ARG A 261 24.89 11.44 13.11
CA ARG A 261 25.56 10.13 13.24
C ARG A 261 24.58 8.99 13.04
N MET A 262 25.08 7.90 12.50
CA MET A 262 24.42 6.62 12.37
C MET A 262 25.11 5.62 13.30
N ASP A 263 24.31 4.92 14.10
CA ASP A 263 24.68 3.71 14.81
C ASP A 263 24.25 2.53 13.94
N ILE A 264 25.22 1.71 13.53
CA ILE A 264 25.01 0.59 12.61
C ILE A 264 25.25 -0.70 13.36
N GLN A 265 24.37 -1.68 13.13
CA GLN A 265 24.55 -3.06 13.57
C GLN A 265 24.58 -3.97 12.35
N GLY A 266 25.49 -4.93 12.35
CA GLY A 266 25.60 -5.93 11.29
C GLY A 266 26.13 -7.25 11.81
N ILE A 267 25.96 -8.30 11.02
CA ILE A 267 26.48 -9.64 11.31
C ILE A 267 27.42 -10.08 10.22
N SER A 268 28.51 -10.76 10.57
CA SER A 268 29.40 -11.36 9.57
C SER A 268 28.63 -12.33 8.67
N VAL A 269 28.91 -12.25 7.38
CA VAL A 269 28.36 -13.12 6.35
C VAL A 269 29.47 -14.08 5.96
N LYS A 270 29.29 -15.37 6.24
CA LYS A 270 30.13 -16.38 5.58
C LYS A 270 29.66 -16.52 4.13
N GLU A 271 30.57 -16.23 3.21
CA GLU A 271 30.34 -16.28 1.75
C GLU A 271 29.82 -17.66 1.33
N GLU A 272 30.36 -18.72 1.95
CA GLU A 272 29.93 -20.10 1.73
C GLU A 272 29.58 -20.79 3.05
N LEU A 273 28.37 -21.37 3.10
CA LEU A 273 28.19 -22.60 3.87
C LEU A 273 29.09 -23.60 3.18
N GLY A 274 30.06 -24.19 3.85
CA GLY A 274 30.80 -25.33 3.28
C GLY A 274 29.86 -26.49 2.87
N SER A 275 30.41 -27.69 2.71
CA SER A 275 29.55 -28.85 2.39
C SER A 275 28.40 -29.00 3.40
N VAL A 276 27.17 -29.08 2.92
CA VAL A 276 25.94 -29.27 3.72
C VAL A 276 25.07 -30.35 3.09
N LYS A 277 24.45 -31.17 3.94
CA LYS A 277 23.47 -32.17 3.52
C LYS A 277 22.08 -31.54 3.52
N ILE A 278 21.38 -31.68 2.39
CA ILE A 278 20.03 -31.13 2.21
C ILE A 278 19.07 -32.30 1.99
N THR A 279 18.04 -32.39 2.83
CA THR A 279 16.94 -33.34 2.65
C THR A 279 15.63 -32.59 2.53
N SER A 280 14.70 -33.13 1.74
CA SER A 280 13.37 -32.54 1.56
C SER A 280 12.34 -33.65 1.55
N LYS A 281 11.25 -33.44 2.29
CA LYS A 281 10.12 -34.35 2.35
C LYS A 281 8.86 -33.58 1.98
N LEU A 282 8.16 -34.10 0.98
CA LEU A 282 6.87 -33.60 0.54
C LEU A 282 5.79 -34.53 1.07
N SER A 283 4.79 -33.97 1.73
CA SER A 283 3.60 -34.70 2.14
C SER A 283 2.57 -34.68 1.01
N GLY A 284 1.96 -35.83 0.74
CA GLY A 284 0.80 -35.94 -0.13
C GLY A 284 -0.54 -35.75 0.60
N ASN A 285 -0.51 -35.47 1.91
CA ASN A 285 -1.72 -35.36 2.71
C ASN A 285 -2.30 -33.94 2.62
N PRO A 286 -3.50 -33.77 2.05
CA PRO A 286 -4.19 -32.48 2.07
C PRO A 286 -4.64 -32.14 3.49
N LYS A 287 -4.65 -30.84 3.84
CA LYS A 287 -5.13 -30.38 5.15
C LYS A 287 -6.66 -30.40 5.20
N GLU A 288 -7.26 -30.90 6.29
CA GLU A 288 -8.73 -30.96 6.47
C GLU A 288 -9.38 -29.60 6.82
N SER A 289 -8.59 -28.56 7.09
CA SER A 289 -9.07 -27.25 7.54
C SER A 289 -8.53 -26.11 6.67
N TYR A 290 -9.47 -25.34 6.14
CA TYR A 290 -9.29 -24.35 5.09
C TYR A 290 -8.75 -23.00 5.56
N ILE A 291 -8.06 -22.28 4.67
CA ILE A 291 -7.48 -20.94 4.94
C ILE A 291 -8.32 -19.85 4.29
N ASP A 292 -8.71 -18.86 5.09
CA ASP A 292 -9.26 -17.58 4.66
C ASP A 292 -8.14 -16.64 4.23
N LEU A 293 -8.10 -16.24 2.96
CA LEU A 293 -7.07 -15.38 2.37
C LEU A 293 -7.40 -13.88 2.42
N ARG A 294 -8.58 -13.49 2.94
CA ARG A 294 -8.97 -12.08 3.11
C ARG A 294 -7.97 -11.24 3.92
N PRO A 295 -7.40 -11.74 5.03
CA PRO A 295 -6.46 -10.95 5.83
C PRO A 295 -5.15 -10.64 5.08
N VAL A 296 -4.74 -11.51 4.15
CA VAL A 296 -3.49 -11.34 3.39
C VAL A 296 -3.67 -10.36 2.23
N GLU A 297 -4.84 -10.37 1.58
CA GLU A 297 -5.17 -9.39 0.53
C GLU A 297 -5.36 -7.97 1.07
N GLU A 298 -6.01 -7.81 2.22
CA GLU A 298 -6.28 -6.50 2.83
C GLU A 298 -4.97 -5.82 3.30
N GLU A 299 -4.07 -6.60 3.90
CA GLU A 299 -2.73 -6.13 4.30
C GLU A 299 -1.85 -5.77 3.09
N LEU A 300 -1.97 -6.54 1.98
CA LEU A 300 -1.27 -6.30 0.71
C LEU A 300 -1.75 -5.02 0.01
N LYS A 301 -3.06 -4.79 -0.02
CA LYS A 301 -3.66 -3.65 -0.73
C LYS A 301 -3.39 -2.34 0.01
N LYS A 302 -3.39 -2.34 1.35
CA LYS A 302 -3.15 -1.15 2.17
C LYS A 302 -1.69 -0.65 2.08
N GLN A 303 -0.72 -1.57 2.13
CA GLN A 303 0.70 -1.19 2.13
C GLN A 303 1.24 -0.84 0.73
N ASN A 304 0.70 -1.41 -0.34
CA ASN A 304 1.18 -1.18 -1.71
C ASN A 304 0.72 0.19 -2.29
N GLY A 305 -0.35 0.77 -1.76
CA GLY A 305 -0.85 2.10 -2.14
C GLY A 305 -0.03 3.25 -1.56
N GLU A 306 0.44 3.10 -0.32
CA GLU A 306 1.17 4.13 0.42
C GLU A 306 2.66 4.19 0.01
N LEU A 307 3.30 3.05 -0.25
CA LEU A 307 4.73 2.99 -0.65
C LEU A 307 5.00 3.53 -2.07
N LYS A 308 4.08 3.37 -3.02
CA LYS A 308 4.28 3.81 -4.41
C LYS A 308 4.13 5.32 -4.63
N LYS A 309 3.35 6.00 -3.79
CA LYS A 309 3.25 7.47 -3.83
C LYS A 309 4.47 8.11 -3.16
N LEU A 310 4.98 7.52 -2.08
CA LEU A 310 6.11 8.08 -1.33
C LEU A 310 7.46 7.95 -2.08
N ASP A 311 7.77 6.80 -2.69
CA ASP A 311 9.08 6.56 -3.32
C ASP A 311 9.29 7.35 -4.63
N ARG A 312 8.22 7.59 -5.40
CA ARG A 312 8.28 8.33 -6.67
C ARG A 312 8.43 9.84 -6.46
N ASP A 313 7.86 10.36 -5.39
CA ASP A 313 7.81 11.79 -5.11
C ASP A 313 9.05 12.26 -4.31
N VAL A 314 9.74 11.38 -3.59
CA VAL A 314 10.95 11.72 -2.79
C VAL A 314 12.25 11.73 -3.61
N ARG A 315 12.33 11.02 -4.74
CA ARG A 315 13.58 10.85 -5.52
C ARG A 315 13.75 11.78 -6.72
N SER A 316 12.71 12.51 -7.10
CA SER A 316 12.75 13.42 -8.25
C SER A 316 13.67 14.61 -7.95
N LYS A 317 14.60 14.94 -8.85
CA LYS A 317 15.51 16.10 -8.73
C LYS A 317 14.96 17.31 -9.48
N LEU A 318 15.28 18.50 -8.98
CA LEU A 318 15.01 19.76 -9.67
C LEU A 318 16.28 20.26 -10.39
N HIS A 319 16.23 20.33 -11.71
CA HIS A 319 17.27 20.89 -12.57
C HIS A 319 16.93 22.33 -12.91
N LYS A 320 17.67 23.29 -12.35
CA LYS A 320 17.46 24.73 -12.57
C LYS A 320 18.53 25.29 -13.49
N MET A 321 18.18 25.52 -14.76
CA MET A 321 19.12 26.03 -15.76
C MET A 321 18.40 26.49 -17.04
N ASN A 322 19.00 27.42 -17.77
CA ASN A 322 18.35 28.14 -18.88
C ASN A 322 18.24 27.29 -20.16
N LYS A 323 18.83 26.09 -20.16
CA LYS A 323 18.74 25.11 -21.25
C LYS A 323 18.25 23.78 -20.69
N VAL A 324 17.42 23.07 -21.46
CA VAL A 324 16.93 21.75 -21.07
C VAL A 324 18.14 20.82 -20.87
N PRO A 325 18.30 20.20 -19.70
CA PRO A 325 19.38 19.27 -19.46
C PRO A 325 19.19 18.04 -20.33
N THR A 326 20.29 17.64 -20.96
CA THR A 326 20.36 16.47 -21.86
C THR A 326 21.12 15.32 -21.23
N GLU A 327 21.73 15.56 -20.06
CA GLU A 327 22.55 14.62 -19.31
C GLU A 327 22.16 14.66 -17.83
N ASN A 328 22.33 13.54 -17.12
CA ASN A 328 21.97 13.36 -15.71
C ASN A 328 20.48 13.60 -15.37
N VAL A 329 19.60 13.22 -16.29
CA VAL A 329 18.15 13.33 -16.13
C VAL A 329 17.54 11.96 -15.83
N GLU A 330 16.79 11.88 -14.75
CA GLU A 330 16.10 10.66 -14.31
C GLU A 330 14.58 10.79 -14.44
N GLU A 331 13.88 9.65 -14.45
CA GLU A 331 12.43 9.60 -14.63
C GLU A 331 11.72 10.29 -13.45
N ASN A 332 10.82 11.23 -13.77
CA ASN A 332 10.12 12.16 -12.89
C ASN A 332 10.92 13.39 -12.43
N ASP A 333 12.17 13.56 -12.87
CA ASP A 333 12.90 14.81 -12.64
C ASP A 333 12.16 16.00 -13.23
N ILE A 334 12.33 17.13 -12.58
CA ILE A 334 11.70 18.38 -12.93
C ILE A 334 12.78 19.33 -13.42
N TRP A 335 12.57 19.98 -14.56
CA TRP A 335 13.41 21.04 -15.07
C TRP A 335 12.67 22.36 -15.03
N LEU A 336 13.37 23.39 -14.53
CA LEU A 336 12.94 24.78 -14.53
C LEU A 336 13.90 25.61 -15.37
N ASN A 337 13.36 26.34 -16.35
CA ASN A 337 14.06 27.48 -16.93
C ASN A 337 13.80 28.75 -16.10
N PRO A 338 14.81 29.30 -15.40
CA PRO A 338 14.61 30.46 -14.54
C PRO A 338 14.31 31.75 -15.31
N ASP A 339 14.69 31.85 -16.58
CA ASP A 339 14.49 33.06 -17.39
C ASP A 339 13.07 33.13 -17.99
N THR A 340 12.51 31.98 -18.37
CA THR A 340 11.19 31.88 -19.03
C THR A 340 10.09 31.31 -18.13
N ASN A 341 10.45 30.81 -16.95
CA ASN A 341 9.57 30.13 -15.99
C ASN A 341 8.85 28.89 -16.58
N GLU A 342 9.46 28.26 -17.58
CA GLU A 342 8.94 27.04 -18.20
C GLU A 342 9.31 25.81 -17.36
N TRP A 343 8.33 24.92 -17.15
CA TRP A 343 8.48 23.69 -16.38
C TRP A 343 8.29 22.48 -17.26
N LYS A 344 9.21 21.52 -17.15
CA LYS A 344 9.06 20.21 -17.77
C LYS A 344 9.35 19.12 -16.77
N LYS A 345 8.68 17.98 -16.95
CA LYS A 345 8.94 16.75 -16.24
C LYS A 345 9.50 15.74 -17.22
N PHE A 346 10.60 15.13 -16.85
CA PHE A 346 11.16 14.06 -17.65
C PHE A 346 10.36 12.81 -17.36
N TYR A 347 9.61 12.34 -18.36
CA TYR A 347 8.94 11.05 -18.25
C TYR A 347 8.88 10.35 -19.60
N ASN A 348 8.99 9.03 -19.61
CA ASN A 348 9.12 8.20 -20.81
C ASN A 348 10.26 8.64 -21.73
N GLY A 349 11.37 9.11 -21.16
CA GLY A 349 12.58 9.48 -21.92
C GLY A 349 12.50 10.80 -22.67
N VAL A 350 11.47 11.62 -22.43
CA VAL A 350 11.32 12.96 -23.01
C VAL A 350 10.88 13.98 -21.96
N TRP A 351 11.28 15.22 -22.16
CA TRP A 351 10.85 16.35 -21.35
C TRP A 351 9.46 16.79 -21.79
N ASN A 352 8.47 16.50 -20.96
CA ASN A 352 7.09 16.86 -21.21
C ASN A 352 6.75 18.13 -20.44
N PRO A 353 6.04 19.11 -21.04
CA PRO A 353 5.57 20.28 -20.33
C PRO A 353 4.64 19.85 -19.20
N ILE A 354 4.84 20.44 -18.03
CA ILE A 354 3.95 20.26 -16.88
C ILE A 354 3.53 21.61 -16.34
N SER A 355 2.36 21.64 -15.73
CA SER A 355 1.92 22.83 -15.01
C SER A 355 2.57 22.92 -13.64
N GLU A 356 2.67 24.14 -13.11
CA GLU A 356 3.20 24.40 -11.76
C GLU A 356 2.42 23.63 -10.67
N LYS A 357 1.13 23.32 -10.90
CA LYS A 357 0.26 22.56 -9.99
C LYS A 357 0.66 21.09 -9.82
N GLU A 358 1.42 20.55 -10.76
CA GLU A 358 1.83 19.14 -10.78
C GLU A 358 3.18 18.90 -10.07
N ILE A 359 3.76 19.96 -9.49
CA ILE A 359 5.04 19.93 -8.78
C ILE A 359 4.81 19.79 -7.28
N LEU A 360 5.60 18.94 -6.63
CA LEU A 360 5.52 18.68 -5.20
C LEU A 360 5.84 19.93 -4.36
N PRO A 361 5.10 20.21 -3.27
CA PRO A 361 5.30 21.40 -2.44
C PRO A 361 6.72 21.55 -1.87
N SER A 362 7.36 20.43 -1.51
CA SER A 362 8.75 20.42 -1.00
C SER A 362 9.77 20.87 -2.04
N MET A 363 9.56 20.54 -3.33
CA MET A 363 10.43 20.97 -4.42
C MET A 363 10.26 22.45 -4.77
N LYS A 364 9.07 23.02 -4.49
CA LYS A 364 8.82 24.47 -4.55
C LYS A 364 9.48 25.20 -3.36
N MET A 365 9.44 24.63 -2.15
CA MET A 365 10.07 25.21 -0.96
C MET A 365 11.60 25.21 -1.01
N TYR A 366 12.24 24.16 -1.53
CA TYR A 366 13.71 24.06 -1.60
C TYR A 366 14.36 25.09 -2.53
N ASN A 367 13.59 25.68 -3.44
CA ASN A 367 14.10 26.64 -4.41
C ASN A 367 14.01 28.10 -3.90
N SER A 368 13.26 28.35 -2.82
CA SER A 368 12.83 29.71 -2.50
C SER A 368 13.66 30.45 -1.46
N LEU A 369 14.48 29.83 -0.61
CA LEU A 369 15.10 30.54 0.52
C LEU A 369 16.46 31.21 0.24
N ASP A 370 17.21 30.73 -0.74
CA ASP A 370 18.51 31.33 -1.10
C ASP A 370 18.30 32.60 -1.95
N GLY A 371 18.78 33.75 -1.44
CA GLY A 371 18.66 35.06 -2.12
C GLY A 371 17.40 35.87 -1.83
N ASN A 372 16.58 35.48 -0.85
CA ASN A 372 15.38 36.23 -0.48
C ASN A 372 15.67 37.54 0.24
N VAL A 373 14.88 38.57 -0.06
CA VAL A 373 14.90 39.87 0.63
C VAL A 373 13.48 40.23 1.04
N ILE A 374 13.31 40.75 2.24
CA ILE A 374 12.06 41.41 2.64
C ILE A 374 12.09 42.83 2.08
N LYS A 375 11.23 43.11 1.11
CA LYS A 375 11.03 44.47 0.58
C LYS A 375 9.80 45.09 1.23
N LEU A 376 9.95 46.29 1.76
CA LEU A 376 8.83 47.14 2.17
C LEU A 376 8.50 48.05 0.99
N GLN A 377 7.27 47.97 0.46
CA GLN A 377 6.87 48.72 -0.72
C GLN A 377 5.45 49.27 -0.56
N GLY A 378 5.23 50.47 -1.09
CA GLY A 378 3.92 51.10 -1.20
C GLY A 378 3.63 51.52 -2.64
N THR A 379 2.38 51.40 -3.03
CA THR A 379 1.81 51.97 -4.25
C THR A 379 0.86 53.10 -3.87
N ALA A 380 0.24 53.74 -4.86
CA ALA A 380 -0.78 54.73 -4.60
C ALA A 380 -1.86 54.17 -3.66
N ASP A 381 -2.30 52.92 -3.83
CA ASP A 381 -3.50 52.41 -3.15
C ASP A 381 -3.26 51.28 -2.15
N LYS A 382 -2.05 50.69 -2.11
CA LYS A 382 -1.70 49.53 -1.26
C LYS A 382 -0.27 49.62 -0.74
N VAL A 383 -0.05 49.30 0.52
CA VAL A 383 1.25 49.30 1.22
C VAL A 383 1.48 47.95 1.89
N GLY A 384 2.70 47.43 1.86
CA GLY A 384 3.01 46.17 2.53
C GLY A 384 4.47 45.75 2.57
N ALA A 385 4.69 44.64 3.26
CA ALA A 385 5.95 43.91 3.30
C ALA A 385 5.84 42.67 2.43
N TYR A 386 6.84 42.45 1.59
CA TYR A 386 6.86 41.39 0.58
C TYR A 386 8.13 40.59 0.74
N LEU A 387 8.00 39.29 0.96
CA LEU A 387 9.10 38.36 0.81
C LEU A 387 9.28 38.12 -0.69
N VAL A 388 10.33 38.69 -1.26
CA VAL A 388 10.63 38.57 -2.69
C VAL A 388 11.92 37.82 -2.88
N ASN A 389 11.97 37.02 -3.94
CA ASN A 389 13.20 36.44 -4.43
C ASN A 389 13.69 37.27 -5.65
N GLY A 390 14.99 37.49 -5.78
CA GLY A 390 15.57 38.19 -6.93
C GLY A 390 15.47 37.42 -8.26
N GLY A 391 15.14 36.13 -8.22
CA GLY A 391 14.98 35.27 -9.39
C GLY A 391 13.52 34.87 -9.71
N GLU A 392 12.90 34.06 -8.85
CA GLU A 392 11.77 33.20 -9.25
C GLU A 392 10.37 33.78 -9.03
N LYS A 393 9.42 33.43 -9.89
CA LYS A 393 8.02 33.89 -9.87
C LYS A 393 7.05 32.70 -9.78
N PHE A 394 6.98 32.06 -8.62
CA PHE A 394 6.00 30.99 -8.35
C PHE A 394 4.58 31.55 -8.33
N GLY A 395 3.78 31.33 -9.39
CA GLY A 395 2.39 31.77 -9.51
C GLY A 395 2.08 33.25 -9.19
N SER A 396 3.11 34.10 -9.11
CA SER A 396 3.05 35.50 -8.70
C SER A 396 3.65 36.33 -9.81
N SER A 397 2.86 37.22 -10.43
CA SER A 397 3.31 38.11 -11.50
C SER A 397 4.54 38.95 -11.12
N ASN A 398 4.78 39.11 -9.80
CA ASN A 398 5.78 39.99 -9.22
C ASN A 398 6.96 39.28 -8.53
N GLY A 399 6.95 37.94 -8.38
CA GLY A 399 8.01 37.22 -7.65
C GLY A 399 7.91 37.29 -6.13
N GLU A 400 6.72 37.60 -5.63
CA GLU A 400 6.39 37.66 -4.20
C GLU A 400 6.03 36.25 -3.71
N LEU A 401 6.84 35.69 -2.80
CA LEU A 401 6.67 34.37 -2.20
C LEU A 401 5.68 34.40 -1.04
N ALA A 402 5.63 35.52 -0.34
CA ALA A 402 4.66 35.82 0.70
C ALA A 402 4.54 37.33 0.84
N HIS A 403 3.38 37.80 1.29
CA HIS A 403 3.17 39.22 1.54
C HIS A 403 2.27 39.48 2.73
N VAL A 404 2.40 40.68 3.28
CA VAL A 404 1.47 41.27 4.25
C VAL A 404 1.20 42.68 3.83
N THR A 405 -0.08 43.02 3.59
CA THR A 405 -0.46 44.24 2.89
C THR A 405 -1.74 44.86 3.43
N PHE A 406 -1.85 46.17 3.27
CA PHE A 406 -3.03 46.99 3.57
C PHE A 406 -3.33 47.91 2.39
N ASP A 407 -4.60 48.09 2.06
CA ASP A 407 -5.03 49.07 1.05
C ASP A 407 -5.71 50.31 1.66
N LYS A 408 -5.93 51.34 0.83
CA LYS A 408 -6.61 52.57 1.22
C LYS A 408 -8.07 52.40 1.66
N LEU A 409 -8.71 51.28 1.30
CA LEU A 409 -10.06 50.95 1.71
C LEU A 409 -10.07 50.19 3.06
N GLY A 410 -8.90 50.01 3.69
CA GLY A 410 -8.72 49.31 4.95
C GLY A 410 -8.76 47.78 4.81
N GLN A 411 -8.59 47.26 3.59
CA GLN A 411 -8.54 45.82 3.33
C GLN A 411 -7.17 45.30 3.74
N PHE A 412 -7.14 44.17 4.45
CA PHE A 412 -5.91 43.53 4.91
C PHE A 412 -5.74 42.19 4.21
N GLU A 413 -4.52 41.91 3.76
CA GLU A 413 -4.19 40.63 3.17
C GLU A 413 -2.77 40.20 3.55
N ALA A 414 -2.68 39.05 4.23
CA ALA A 414 -1.46 38.30 4.43
C ALA A 414 -1.56 36.95 3.72
N GLU A 415 -0.64 36.64 2.83
CA GLU A 415 -0.70 35.44 2.01
C GLU A 415 0.68 34.81 1.84
N ASN A 416 0.72 33.48 1.90
CA ASN A 416 1.78 32.63 1.38
C ASN A 416 1.12 31.44 0.65
N PRO A 417 1.89 30.51 0.03
CA PRO A 417 1.29 29.45 -0.79
C PRO A 417 0.25 28.59 -0.06
N ASN A 418 0.37 28.41 1.25
CA ASN A 418 -0.44 27.48 2.05
C ASN A 418 -1.35 28.16 3.06
N ASN A 419 -1.22 29.48 3.23
CA ASN A 419 -1.95 30.24 4.23
C ASN A 419 -2.38 31.59 3.68
N ARG A 420 -3.63 31.96 3.91
CA ARG A 420 -4.18 33.26 3.53
C ARG A 420 -5.03 33.81 4.65
N VAL A 421 -4.83 35.07 4.97
CA VAL A 421 -5.68 35.87 5.84
C VAL A 421 -6.03 37.14 5.08
N ALA A 422 -7.22 37.16 4.51
CA ALA A 422 -7.74 38.25 3.70
C ALA A 422 -9.01 38.79 4.37
N LEU A 423 -8.95 40.02 4.89
CA LEU A 423 -10.01 40.62 5.68
C LEU A 423 -10.54 41.87 4.99
N ASN A 424 -11.86 41.97 4.94
CA ASN A 424 -12.60 43.09 4.33
C ASN A 424 -12.37 43.25 2.82
N ILE A 425 -11.99 42.18 2.11
CA ILE A 425 -11.78 42.26 0.66
C ILE A 425 -13.11 42.52 -0.04
N LYS A 426 -13.25 43.66 -0.74
CA LYS A 426 -14.47 43.97 -1.49
C LYS A 426 -14.40 43.44 -2.91
N ASP A 427 -15.51 42.90 -3.41
CA ASP A 427 -15.60 42.54 -4.83
C ASP A 427 -15.54 43.81 -5.69
N PRO A 428 -14.57 43.94 -6.62
CA PRO A 428 -14.47 45.11 -7.49
C PRO A 428 -15.69 45.31 -8.39
N ALA A 429 -16.38 44.24 -8.77
CA ALA A 429 -17.58 44.28 -9.60
C ALA A 429 -18.86 44.53 -8.78
N ASN A 430 -18.85 44.18 -7.48
CA ASN A 430 -19.94 44.45 -6.54
C ASN A 430 -19.39 44.92 -5.17
N PRO A 431 -19.07 46.22 -5.02
CA PRO A 431 -18.42 46.74 -3.81
C PRO A 431 -19.21 46.60 -2.49
N SER A 432 -20.50 46.22 -2.57
CA SER A 432 -21.36 45.86 -1.43
C SER A 432 -21.10 44.45 -0.90
N GLN A 433 -20.42 43.59 -1.66
CA GLN A 433 -20.07 42.23 -1.30
C GLN A 433 -18.65 42.17 -0.74
N VAL A 434 -18.50 41.59 0.45
CA VAL A 434 -17.21 41.40 1.13
C VAL A 434 -16.85 39.92 1.09
N ASN A 435 -15.72 39.60 0.47
CA ASN A 435 -15.17 38.27 0.30
C ASN A 435 -13.94 38.07 1.21
N SER A 436 -14.17 38.12 2.52
CA SER A 436 -13.13 37.80 3.50
C SER A 436 -12.87 36.30 3.54
N GLN A 437 -11.60 35.92 3.70
CA GLN A 437 -11.15 34.53 3.68
C GLN A 437 -9.99 34.29 4.65
N ILE A 438 -10.08 33.24 5.45
CA ILE A 438 -8.97 32.75 6.30
C ILE A 438 -8.75 31.27 6.00
N LEU A 439 -7.61 30.93 5.41
CA LEU A 439 -7.20 29.56 5.10
C LEU A 439 -5.87 29.30 5.79
N LEU A 440 -5.81 28.35 6.72
CA LEU A 440 -4.57 27.97 7.41
C LEU A 440 -4.30 26.47 7.23
N GLY A 441 -3.16 26.15 6.61
CA GLY A 441 -2.74 24.76 6.34
C GLY A 441 -3.38 24.12 5.11
N VAL A 442 -3.72 24.90 4.09
CA VAL A 442 -4.25 24.37 2.82
C VAL A 442 -3.13 24.04 1.83
N THR A 443 -3.38 23.15 0.87
CA THR A 443 -2.36 22.74 -0.11
C THR A 443 -1.92 23.85 -1.07
N ASP A 444 -2.85 24.73 -1.46
CA ASP A 444 -2.63 25.91 -2.29
C ASP A 444 -3.80 26.88 -2.09
N VAL A 445 -3.54 28.10 -1.63
CA VAL A 445 -4.58 29.13 -1.36
C VAL A 445 -5.27 29.65 -2.62
N LYS A 446 -4.66 29.48 -3.80
CA LYS A 446 -5.20 29.92 -5.10
C LYS A 446 -6.01 28.84 -5.82
N ASP A 447 -6.12 27.64 -5.25
CA ASP A 447 -6.93 26.57 -5.82
C ASP A 447 -8.41 26.96 -5.84
N GLU A 448 -9.09 26.70 -6.96
CA GLU A 448 -10.50 27.07 -7.16
C GLU A 448 -11.41 26.44 -6.12
N LYS A 449 -11.03 25.27 -5.57
CA LYS A 449 -11.79 24.62 -4.50
C LYS A 449 -11.93 25.51 -3.25
N TRP A 450 -11.08 26.52 -3.06
CA TRP A 450 -11.15 27.44 -1.93
C TRP A 450 -11.89 28.75 -2.25
N LYS A 451 -12.28 29.00 -3.50
CA LYS A 451 -12.87 30.26 -3.93
C LYS A 451 -14.06 30.70 -3.06
N ASP A 452 -14.89 29.74 -2.63
CA ASP A 452 -16.11 30.00 -1.86
C ASP A 452 -15.96 29.63 -0.37
N VAL A 453 -14.73 29.36 0.08
CA VAL A 453 -14.42 29.05 1.47
C VAL A 453 -14.09 30.33 2.22
N ILE A 454 -14.88 30.65 3.23
CA ILE A 454 -14.65 31.82 4.07
C ILE A 454 -13.61 31.49 5.14
N PHE A 455 -13.61 30.26 5.64
CA PHE A 455 -12.74 29.87 6.76
C PHE A 455 -12.31 28.41 6.64
N ALA A 456 -11.02 28.11 6.78
CA ALA A 456 -10.50 26.75 6.91
C ALA A 456 -9.34 26.71 7.89
N LEU A 457 -9.39 25.77 8.85
CA LEU A 457 -8.36 25.54 9.86
C LEU A 457 -8.00 24.07 9.96
N GLY A 458 -6.70 23.80 9.98
CA GLY A 458 -6.13 22.46 10.11
C GLY A 458 -5.55 22.00 8.78
N ASP A 459 -4.41 21.31 8.83
CA ASP A 459 -3.78 20.74 7.65
C ASP A 459 -4.80 19.87 6.89
N GLU A 460 -4.90 20.04 5.57
CA GLU A 460 -5.79 19.22 4.74
C GLU A 460 -5.50 17.72 4.90
N ALA A 461 -4.26 17.35 5.21
CA ALA A 461 -3.81 15.98 5.50
C ALA A 461 -4.02 15.55 6.97
N SER A 462 -4.43 16.45 7.87
CA SER A 462 -4.72 16.14 9.26
C SER A 462 -6.09 15.47 9.41
N PRO A 463 -6.24 14.48 10.31
CA PRO A 463 -7.52 13.85 10.60
C PRO A 463 -8.51 14.79 11.33
N ASN A 464 -8.06 15.97 11.77
CA ASN A 464 -8.88 16.98 12.43
C ASN A 464 -8.81 18.31 11.66
N ARG A 465 -9.95 18.82 11.19
CA ARG A 465 -10.04 20.10 10.48
C ARG A 465 -11.43 20.73 10.55
N PHE A 466 -11.49 22.02 10.26
CA PHE A 466 -12.70 22.84 10.27
C PHE A 466 -12.78 23.65 8.98
N ILE A 467 -13.93 23.66 8.32
CA ILE A 467 -14.17 24.40 7.08
C ILE A 467 -15.54 25.08 7.14
N PHE A 468 -15.60 26.36 6.80
CA PHE A 468 -16.83 27.12 6.60
C PHE A 468 -16.93 27.56 5.14
N ARG A 469 -17.94 27.06 4.43
CA ARG A 469 -18.14 27.29 3.00
C ARG A 469 -19.62 27.56 2.74
N ASN A 470 -19.96 28.57 1.95
CA ASN A 470 -21.34 28.84 1.52
C ASN A 470 -22.39 28.82 2.66
N GLY A 471 -22.02 29.31 3.84
CA GLY A 471 -22.93 29.36 5.00
C GLY A 471 -23.04 28.07 5.81
N SER A 472 -22.35 26.98 5.43
CA SER A 472 -22.32 25.73 6.18
C SER A 472 -20.96 25.50 6.85
N LEU A 473 -21.01 25.02 8.10
CA LEU A 473 -19.84 24.59 8.86
C LEU A 473 -19.66 23.08 8.75
N GLN A 474 -18.49 22.66 8.29
CA GLN A 474 -18.05 21.28 8.24
C GLN A 474 -16.90 21.10 9.22
N GLN A 475 -17.03 20.12 10.11
CA GLN A 475 -15.98 19.76 11.06
C GLN A 475 -15.64 18.28 10.86
N THR A 476 -14.36 17.98 10.72
CA THR A 476 -13.84 16.61 10.65
C THR A 476 -13.06 16.32 11.93
N VAL A 477 -13.35 15.20 12.59
CA VAL A 477 -12.66 14.74 13.80
C VAL A 477 -12.28 13.26 13.63
N ASN A 478 -10.99 12.94 13.78
CA ASN A 478 -10.40 11.62 13.55
C ASN A 478 -10.70 11.04 12.15
N GLY A 479 -10.80 11.90 11.13
CA GLY A 479 -11.03 11.52 9.74
C GLY A 479 -12.50 11.41 9.33
N GLU A 480 -13.45 11.60 10.24
CA GLU A 480 -14.91 11.53 9.98
C GLU A 480 -15.59 12.89 10.18
N GLU A 481 -16.61 13.20 9.38
CA GLU A 481 -17.39 14.44 9.54
C GLU A 481 -18.29 14.37 10.78
N LEU A 482 -18.27 15.42 11.61
CA LEU A 482 -19.01 15.46 12.87
C LEU A 482 -20.53 15.38 12.65
N SER A 483 -21.04 15.91 11.55
CA SER A 483 -22.46 15.84 11.17
C SER A 483 -22.90 14.39 10.96
N GLU A 484 -22.09 13.56 10.29
CA GLU A 484 -22.32 12.13 10.13
C GLU A 484 -22.25 11.38 11.45
N LYS A 485 -21.27 11.75 12.31
CA LYS A 485 -21.13 11.16 13.64
C LYS A 485 -22.34 11.46 14.53
N LEU A 486 -22.85 12.69 14.52
CA LEU A 486 -24.04 13.09 15.28
C LEU A 486 -25.32 12.43 14.72
N SER A 487 -25.47 12.35 13.39
CA SER A 487 -26.58 11.63 12.76
C SER A 487 -26.63 10.15 13.15
N ASN A 488 -25.46 9.51 13.26
CA ASN A 488 -25.37 8.13 13.74
C ASN A 488 -25.79 7.99 15.22
N VAL A 489 -25.45 8.97 16.05
CA VAL A 489 -25.90 9.03 17.45
C VAL A 489 -27.42 9.25 17.53
N ASP A 490 -27.99 10.18 16.75
CA ASP A 490 -29.44 10.42 16.72
C ASP A 490 -30.24 9.20 16.24
N ARG A 491 -29.72 8.45 15.25
CA ARG A 491 -30.32 7.17 14.83
C ARG A 491 -30.28 6.14 15.95
N ASN A 492 -29.17 6.04 16.67
CA ASN A 492 -29.06 5.12 17.79
C ASN A 492 -30.01 5.48 18.94
N ILE A 493 -30.16 6.76 19.26
CA ILE A 493 -31.12 7.25 20.25
C ILE A 493 -32.56 6.98 19.79
N SER A 494 -32.88 7.24 18.51
CA SER A 494 -34.21 6.96 17.95
C SER A 494 -34.57 5.48 18.00
N ASN A 495 -33.62 4.61 17.68
CA ASN A 495 -33.78 3.16 17.76
C ASN A 495 -33.99 2.69 19.21
N LEU A 496 -33.29 3.29 20.18
CA LEU A 496 -33.48 3.00 21.60
C LEU A 496 -34.85 3.48 22.10
N ALA A 497 -35.29 4.68 21.71
CA ALA A 497 -36.60 5.22 22.08
C ALA A 497 -37.77 4.40 21.48
N GLN A 498 -37.61 3.91 20.25
CA GLN A 498 -38.60 3.01 19.63
C GLN A 498 -38.66 1.67 20.36
N ALA A 499 -37.51 1.07 20.70
CA ALA A 499 -37.46 -0.15 21.50
C ALA A 499 -38.06 0.01 22.91
N ASP A 500 -37.97 1.20 23.52
CA ASP A 500 -38.58 1.49 24.82
C ASP A 500 -40.10 1.73 24.71
N SER A 501 -40.58 2.25 23.57
CA SER A 501 -42.01 2.40 23.28
C SER A 501 -42.73 1.07 22.98
N GLU A 502 -42.01 0.09 22.43
CA GLU A 502 -42.51 -1.27 22.18
C GLU A 502 -42.55 -2.14 23.45
N ASN A 503 -41.94 -1.68 24.55
CA ASN A 503 -41.90 -2.36 25.84
C ASN A 503 -42.82 -1.74 26.93
N LYS A 504 -43.64 -0.73 26.57
CA LYS A 504 -44.74 -0.21 27.39
C LYS A 504 -46.08 -0.69 26.85
#